data_AF-A0A968HXR8-F1
#
_entry.id   AF-A0A968HXR8-F1
#
_cell.length_a   1.000
_cell.length_b   1.000
_cell.length_c   1.000
_cell.angle_alpha   90.00
_cell.angle_beta   90.00
_cell.angle_gamma   90.00
#
_symmetry.space_group_name_H-M   'P 1'
#
loop_
_entity.id
_entity.type
_entity.pdbx_description
1 polymer ?
#
loop_
_entity_poly.entity_id
_entity_poly.type
_entity_poly.pdbx_seq_one_letter_code
_entity_poly.pdbx_strand_id
1 'polypeptide(L)'
;MGDRWYGDHQVRKELAAMAIRRWCVGLALLAAIALVWIHGVAGEPLAQGASSNGATEIRNFLDKAPIPSLQLAIYDGTTNRLLFEHRKGSFNPRQTLAVASASKWVTSAVIMAMASNGVLQPTDTTSKWLNWQGTPGTITLQHLLSFTSGLNQGVLCLLDHRTSLERCTAQVYRASRTAQPERFLNTAAPTCWLPAASPKLLAKKAGSNSLSSICANP
;
A
#
# COMPACT_ATOMS: atom_id res chain seq x y z
N MET A 1 3.39 100.07 7.86
CA MET A 1 2.23 99.17 7.67
C MET A 1 2.51 98.34 6.43
N GLY A 2 2.51 97.01 6.52
CA GLY A 2 3.23 96.09 5.62
C GLY A 2 4.63 95.83 6.21
N ASP A 3 5.03 94.63 6.64
CA ASP A 3 5.18 93.42 5.84
C ASP A 3 4.95 92.14 6.66
N ARG A 4 3.68 91.77 6.89
CA ARG A 4 3.29 90.53 7.58
C ARG A 4 2.57 89.53 6.65
N TRP A 5 2.85 89.59 5.34
CA TRP A 5 2.07 88.88 4.30
C TRP A 5 2.86 87.94 3.36
N TYR A 6 4.17 87.74 3.56
CA TYR A 6 4.96 86.89 2.64
C TYR A 6 5.22 85.46 3.16
N GLY A 7 5.06 85.17 4.45
CA GLY A 7 5.36 83.86 5.05
C GLY A 7 4.23 82.82 5.05
N ASP A 8 2.96 83.23 4.99
CA ASP A 8 1.82 82.31 5.16
C ASP A 8 1.47 81.53 3.87
N HIS A 9 1.76 82.10 2.69
CA HIS A 9 1.46 81.44 1.41
C HIS A 9 2.41 80.28 1.05
N GLN A 10 3.65 80.30 1.53
CA GLN A 10 4.62 79.24 1.23
C GLN A 10 4.40 78.00 2.10
N VAL A 11 4.09 78.19 3.39
CA VAL A 11 3.81 77.10 4.34
C VAL A 11 2.52 76.36 3.99
N ARG A 12 1.48 77.08 3.52
CA ARG A 12 0.22 76.46 3.07
C ARG A 12 0.37 75.59 1.83
N LYS A 13 1.30 75.91 0.92
CA LYS A 13 1.58 75.11 -0.28
C LYS A 13 2.31 73.81 0.05
N GLU A 14 3.28 73.86 0.96
CA GLU A 14 4.03 72.69 1.45
C GLU A 14 3.13 71.71 2.23
N LEU A 15 2.23 72.22 3.08
CA LEU A 15 1.26 71.39 3.81
C LEU A 15 0.23 70.71 2.90
N ALA A 16 -0.23 71.40 1.85
CA ALA A 16 -1.15 70.83 0.86
C ALA A 16 -0.47 69.73 0.01
N ALA A 17 0.79 69.93 -0.40
CA ALA A 17 1.56 68.95 -1.15
C ALA A 17 1.86 67.68 -0.32
N MET A 18 2.16 67.83 0.97
CA MET A 18 2.37 66.70 1.88
C MET A 18 1.10 65.91 2.18
N ALA A 19 -0.07 66.56 2.25
CA ALA A 19 -1.36 65.88 2.43
C ALA A 19 -1.71 65.01 1.21
N ILE A 20 -1.56 65.54 -0.01
CA ILE A 20 -1.89 64.80 -1.25
C ILE A 20 -0.97 63.57 -1.41
N ARG A 21 0.32 63.69 -1.09
CA ARG A 21 1.30 62.60 -1.18
C ARG A 21 1.01 61.45 -0.20
N ARG A 22 0.46 61.76 0.97
CA ARG A 22 0.06 60.78 2.01
C ARG A 22 -1.20 59.99 1.61
N TRP A 23 -2.13 60.62 0.90
CA TRP A 23 -3.35 59.98 0.43
C TRP A 23 -3.10 59.02 -0.75
N CYS A 24 -2.21 59.36 -1.68
CA CYS A 24 -1.88 58.49 -2.82
C CYS A 24 -1.17 57.19 -2.40
N VAL A 25 -0.27 57.25 -1.41
CA VAL A 25 0.44 56.05 -0.91
C VAL A 25 -0.50 55.14 -0.11
N GLY A 26 -1.42 55.70 0.67
CA GLY A 26 -2.42 54.92 1.43
C GLY A 26 -3.41 54.16 0.53
N LEU A 27 -3.87 54.79 -0.56
CA LEU A 27 -4.77 54.15 -1.53
C LEU A 27 -4.08 53.02 -2.33
N ALA A 28 -2.79 53.19 -2.68
CA ALA A 28 -2.03 52.15 -3.37
C ALA A 28 -1.79 50.91 -2.50
N LEU A 29 -1.55 51.06 -1.20
CA LEU A 29 -1.39 49.95 -0.25
C LEU A 29 -2.69 49.17 -0.02
N LEU A 30 -3.84 49.86 0.05
CA LEU A 30 -5.14 49.19 0.17
C LEU A 30 -5.53 48.38 -1.08
N ALA A 31 -5.17 48.86 -2.28
CA ALA A 31 -5.39 48.12 -3.52
C ALA A 31 -4.51 46.85 -3.62
N ALA A 32 -3.26 46.91 -3.14
CA ALA A 32 -2.38 45.75 -3.11
C ALA A 32 -2.85 44.67 -2.11
N ILE A 33 -3.36 45.06 -0.94
CA ILE A 33 -3.91 44.12 0.05
C ILE A 33 -5.21 43.48 -0.49
N ALA A 34 -6.06 44.24 -1.19
CA ALA A 34 -7.27 43.68 -1.83
C ALA A 34 -6.95 42.66 -2.94
N LEU A 35 -5.85 42.84 -3.69
CA LEU A 35 -5.42 41.89 -4.72
C LEU A 35 -4.89 40.56 -4.14
N VAL A 36 -4.38 40.56 -2.90
CA VAL A 36 -3.99 39.33 -2.18
C VAL A 36 -5.21 38.52 -1.72
N TRP A 37 -6.37 39.16 -1.53
CA TRP A 37 -7.62 38.47 -1.17
C TRP A 37 -8.44 37.99 -2.38
N ILE A 38 -8.27 38.62 -3.56
CA ILE A 38 -8.97 38.20 -4.79
C ILE A 38 -8.23 37.06 -5.50
N HIS A 39 -6.91 36.94 -5.33
CA HIS A 39 -6.19 35.69 -5.61
C HIS A 39 -6.28 34.79 -4.37
N GLY A 40 -7.50 34.34 -4.08
CA GLY A 40 -7.70 33.24 -3.17
C GLY A 40 -6.66 32.17 -3.46
N VAL A 41 -5.97 31.72 -2.42
CA VAL A 41 -5.37 30.40 -2.39
C VAL A 41 -6.54 29.43 -2.56
N ALA A 42 -6.96 29.23 -3.80
CA ALA A 42 -7.58 28.00 -4.21
C ALA A 42 -6.56 26.95 -3.81
N GLY A 43 -6.87 26.19 -2.75
CA GLY A 43 -6.21 24.92 -2.54
C GLY A 43 -6.40 24.13 -3.81
N GLU A 44 -5.38 24.12 -4.67
CA GLU A 44 -5.30 23.24 -5.82
C GLU A 44 -5.61 21.83 -5.32
N PRO A 45 -6.57 21.10 -5.91
CA PRO A 45 -6.75 19.70 -5.60
C PRO A 45 -5.48 18.98 -6.06
N LEU A 46 -4.57 18.73 -5.12
CA LEU A 46 -3.28 18.12 -5.42
C LEU A 46 -3.42 16.62 -5.71
N ALA A 47 -3.88 16.30 -6.92
CA ALA A 47 -3.93 14.96 -7.50
C ALA A 47 -3.26 14.95 -8.88
N GLN A 48 -2.05 15.49 -8.99
CA GLN A 48 -1.27 15.50 -10.25
C GLN A 48 0.17 15.06 -9.98
N GLY A 49 0.33 13.87 -9.41
CA GLY A 49 1.64 13.20 -9.25
C GLY A 49 1.81 11.95 -10.11
N ALA A 50 0.72 11.35 -10.59
CA ALA A 50 0.77 10.37 -11.67
C ALA A 50 0.59 11.12 -12.98
N SER A 51 1.45 10.88 -13.98
CA SER A 51 1.20 11.30 -15.37
C SER A 51 -0.29 11.11 -15.66
N SER A 52 -1.00 12.18 -16.03
CA SER A 52 -2.47 12.18 -16.21
C SER A 52 -2.94 11.04 -17.11
N ASN A 53 -2.06 10.59 -18.02
CA ASN A 53 -2.26 9.46 -18.90
C ASN A 53 -2.22 8.12 -18.14
N GLY A 54 -1.25 7.92 -17.24
CA GLY A 54 -1.11 6.69 -16.45
C GLY A 54 -2.23 6.52 -15.42
N ALA A 55 -2.62 7.59 -14.72
CA ALA A 55 -3.75 7.52 -13.79
C ALA A 55 -5.07 7.19 -14.52
N THR A 56 -5.27 7.76 -15.71
CA THR A 56 -6.45 7.50 -16.55
C THR A 56 -6.46 6.06 -17.06
N GLU A 57 -5.31 5.53 -17.48
CA GLU A 57 -5.17 4.15 -17.92
C GLU A 57 -5.48 3.15 -16.80
N ILE A 58 -4.94 3.38 -15.60
CA ILE A 58 -5.22 2.54 -14.42
C ILE A 58 -6.72 2.56 -14.08
N ARG A 59 -7.36 3.74 -14.05
CA ARG A 59 -8.81 3.83 -13.79
C ARG A 59 -9.62 3.06 -14.84
N ASN A 60 -9.34 3.30 -16.12
CA ASN A 60 -10.02 2.62 -17.23
C ASN A 60 -9.87 1.09 -17.17
N PHE A 61 -8.71 0.59 -16.74
CA PHE A 61 -8.48 -0.83 -16.53
C PHE A 61 -9.31 -1.37 -15.35
N LEU A 62 -9.27 -0.70 -14.20
CA LEU A 62 -9.99 -1.11 -12.99
C LEU A 62 -11.51 -1.07 -13.16
N ASP A 63 -12.03 -0.06 -13.86
CA ASP A 63 -13.46 0.08 -14.18
C ASP A 63 -13.96 -1.08 -15.05
N LYS A 64 -13.13 -1.57 -15.97
CA LYS A 64 -13.46 -2.71 -16.86
C LYS A 64 -13.22 -4.08 -16.23
N ALA A 65 -12.47 -4.16 -15.13
CA ALA A 65 -12.16 -5.44 -14.48
C ALA A 65 -13.46 -6.14 -14.02
N PRO A 66 -13.64 -7.46 -14.24
CA PRO A 66 -14.84 -8.20 -13.84
C PRO A 66 -14.84 -8.51 -12.33
N ILE A 67 -14.57 -7.49 -11.51
CA ILE A 67 -14.54 -7.55 -10.04
C ILE A 67 -15.63 -6.59 -9.55
N PRO A 68 -16.58 -7.04 -8.70
CA PRO A 68 -17.74 -6.24 -8.32
C PRO A 68 -17.37 -5.04 -7.44
N SER A 69 -16.31 -5.18 -6.63
CA SER A 69 -15.90 -4.17 -5.66
C SER A 69 -14.40 -4.26 -5.39
N LEU A 70 -13.69 -3.13 -5.42
CA LEU A 70 -12.26 -3.03 -5.10
C LEU A 70 -11.89 -1.62 -4.65
N GLN A 71 -10.75 -1.51 -3.96
CA GLN A 71 -10.06 -0.25 -3.71
C GLN A 71 -8.58 -0.42 -4.00
N LEU A 72 -7.98 0.54 -4.71
CA LEU A 72 -6.55 0.67 -4.91
C LEU A 72 -6.13 2.04 -4.39
N ALA A 73 -5.13 2.05 -3.51
CA ALA A 73 -4.48 3.27 -3.04
C ALA A 73 -2.97 3.14 -3.24
N ILE A 74 -2.36 4.17 -3.82
CA ILE A 74 -0.91 4.27 -4.04
C ILE A 74 -0.41 5.45 -3.24
N TYR A 75 0.58 5.18 -2.40
CA TYR A 75 1.20 6.19 -1.54
C TYR A 75 2.64 6.42 -1.98
N ASP A 76 3.12 7.64 -1.77
CA ASP A 76 4.53 7.97 -1.85
C ASP A 76 5.28 7.29 -0.68
N GLY A 77 6.29 6.48 -1.01
CA GLY A 77 7.02 5.70 0.00
C GLY A 77 7.86 6.53 0.98
N THR A 78 8.12 7.81 0.67
CA THR A 78 8.95 8.69 1.51
C THR A 78 8.09 9.60 2.37
N THR A 79 7.07 10.21 1.78
CA THR A 79 6.21 11.20 2.43
C THR A 79 4.93 10.60 2.98
N ASN A 80 4.65 9.32 2.71
CA ASN A 80 3.39 8.63 3.03
C ASN A 80 2.14 9.35 2.50
N ARG A 81 2.32 10.16 1.44
CA ARG A 81 1.25 10.94 0.84
C ARG A 81 0.49 10.10 -0.18
N LEU A 82 -0.84 10.19 -0.17
CA LEU A 82 -1.67 9.56 -1.20
C LEU A 82 -1.40 10.19 -2.58
N LEU A 83 -0.98 9.36 -3.53
CA LEU A 83 -0.69 9.75 -4.91
C LEU A 83 -1.83 9.41 -5.87
N PHE A 84 -2.53 8.30 -5.59
CA PHE A 84 -3.64 7.82 -6.39
C PHE A 84 -4.59 7.00 -5.52
N GLU A 85 -5.89 7.22 -5.69
CA GLU A 85 -6.92 6.34 -5.16
C GLU A 85 -7.94 6.04 -6.25
N HIS A 86 -8.38 4.79 -6.30
CA HIS A 86 -9.51 4.37 -7.10
C HIS A 86 -10.36 3.39 -6.29
N ARG A 87 -11.67 3.57 -6.36
CA ARG A 87 -12.65 2.70 -5.73
C ARG A 87 -13.72 2.35 -6.75
N LYS A 88 -14.05 1.07 -6.83
CA LYS A 88 -15.14 0.54 -7.64
C LYS A 88 -16.10 -0.22 -6.75
N GLY A 89 -17.39 -0.10 -7.03
CA GLY A 89 -18.45 -0.75 -6.27
C GLY A 89 -18.58 -0.21 -4.84
N SER A 90 -19.10 -1.04 -3.94
CA SER A 90 -19.42 -0.69 -2.56
C SER A 90 -18.30 -0.97 -1.57
N PHE A 91 -17.03 -0.89 -1.99
CA PHE A 91 -15.90 -1.23 -1.12
C PHE A 91 -15.89 -0.34 0.13
N ASN A 92 -15.90 -0.96 1.30
CA ASN A 92 -15.86 -0.27 2.58
C ASN A 92 -14.49 -0.53 3.24
N PRO A 93 -13.64 0.48 3.47
CA PRO A 93 -12.33 0.30 4.09
C PRO A 93 -12.40 -0.19 5.54
N ARG A 94 -13.57 -0.12 6.19
CA ARG A 94 -13.80 -0.65 7.54
C ARG A 94 -14.29 -2.10 7.55
N GLN A 95 -14.53 -2.71 6.39
CA GLN A 95 -14.96 -4.11 6.34
C GLN A 95 -13.77 -5.04 6.49
N THR A 96 -13.94 -6.13 7.23
CA THR A 96 -12.95 -7.22 7.29
C THR A 96 -12.98 -8.02 5.99
N LEU A 97 -11.79 -8.19 5.38
CA LEU A 97 -11.60 -8.96 4.16
C LEU A 97 -10.55 -10.05 4.37
N ALA A 98 -10.79 -11.23 3.80
CA ALA A 98 -9.76 -12.25 3.71
C ALA A 98 -8.70 -11.80 2.68
N VAL A 99 -7.51 -11.44 3.16
CA VAL A 99 -6.40 -10.96 2.30
C VAL A 99 -5.49 -12.10 1.80
N ALA A 100 -5.87 -13.35 2.08
CA ALA A 100 -5.19 -14.57 1.62
C ALA A 100 -3.67 -14.53 1.85
N SER A 101 -2.86 -14.79 0.81
CA SER A 101 -1.40 -14.84 0.90
C SER A 101 -0.75 -13.54 1.33
N ALA A 102 -1.43 -12.38 1.26
CA ALA A 102 -0.89 -11.14 1.82
C ALA A 102 -0.65 -11.24 3.33
N SER A 103 -1.40 -12.10 4.04
CA SER A 103 -1.18 -12.39 5.47
C SER A 103 0.22 -12.93 5.76
N LYS A 104 0.90 -13.56 4.79
CA LYS A 104 2.27 -14.07 4.97
C LYS A 104 3.24 -12.95 5.32
N TRP A 105 3.10 -11.78 4.71
CA TRP A 105 3.98 -10.64 4.99
C TRP A 105 3.82 -10.13 6.43
N VAL A 106 2.59 -10.05 6.93
CA VAL A 106 2.29 -9.69 8.32
C VAL A 106 2.85 -10.74 9.28
N THR A 107 2.65 -12.03 9.01
CA THR A 107 3.23 -13.12 9.81
C THR A 107 4.75 -13.04 9.85
N SER A 108 5.41 -12.83 8.71
CA SER A 108 6.87 -12.65 8.64
C SER A 108 7.33 -11.44 9.45
N ALA A 109 6.63 -10.32 9.40
CA ALA A 109 6.97 -9.13 10.18
C ALA A 109 6.92 -9.41 11.70
N VAL A 110 5.90 -10.12 12.18
CA VAL A 110 5.78 -10.51 13.59
C VAL A 110 6.93 -11.44 14.00
N ILE A 111 7.25 -12.44 13.18
CA ILE A 111 8.35 -13.37 13.45
C ILE A 111 9.69 -12.64 13.46
N MET A 112 9.93 -11.72 12.54
CA MET A 112 11.17 -10.94 12.49
C MET A 112 11.30 -9.96 13.66
N ALA A 113 10.19 -9.41 14.17
CA ALA A 113 10.21 -8.64 15.41
C ALA A 113 10.60 -9.50 16.64
N MET A 114 10.15 -10.76 16.70
CA MET A 114 10.61 -11.70 17.73
C MET A 114 12.10 -12.03 17.56
N ALA A 115 12.57 -12.18 16.31
CA ALA A 115 13.98 -12.40 16.01
C ALA A 115 14.86 -11.23 16.43
N SER A 116 14.46 -9.99 16.13
CA SER A 116 15.20 -8.79 16.52
C SER A 116 15.30 -8.63 18.03
N ASN A 117 14.30 -9.11 18.76
CA ASN A 117 14.28 -9.10 20.23
C ASN A 117 15.01 -10.30 20.85
N GLY A 118 15.63 -11.17 20.05
CA GLY A 118 16.39 -12.33 20.53
C GLY A 118 15.53 -13.48 21.08
N VAL A 119 14.20 -13.45 20.89
CA VAL A 119 13.29 -14.52 21.34
C VAL A 119 13.53 -15.80 20.55
N LEU A 120 13.86 -15.67 19.27
CA LEU A 120 14.17 -16.75 18.35
C LEU A 120 15.25 -16.32 17.37
N GLN A 121 15.84 -17.26 16.64
CA GLN A 121 16.83 -16.97 15.59
C GLN A 121 16.36 -17.53 14.23
N PRO A 122 16.68 -16.87 13.10
CA PRO A 122 16.41 -17.42 11.76
C PRO A 122 17.04 -18.81 11.54
N THR A 123 18.14 -19.10 12.23
CA THR A 123 18.85 -20.39 12.21
C THR A 123 18.27 -21.42 13.16
N ASP A 124 17.31 -21.05 14.02
CA ASP A 124 16.68 -22.01 14.92
C ASP A 124 15.92 -23.07 14.12
N THR A 125 16.02 -24.31 14.59
CA THR A 125 15.42 -25.46 13.93
C THR A 125 14.04 -25.79 14.50
N THR A 126 13.23 -26.48 13.71
CA THR A 126 11.99 -27.10 14.15
C THR A 126 12.20 -28.11 15.29
N SER A 127 13.36 -28.76 15.37
CA SER A 127 13.68 -29.62 16.53
C SER A 127 13.75 -28.82 17.84
N LYS A 128 14.31 -27.61 17.83
CA LYS A 128 14.42 -26.74 19.00
C LYS A 128 13.06 -26.31 19.54
N TRP A 129 12.14 -25.91 18.66
CA TRP A 129 10.87 -25.29 19.06
C TRP A 129 9.65 -26.22 19.02
N LEU A 130 9.67 -27.23 18.16
CA LEU A 130 8.52 -28.12 17.92
C LEU A 130 8.80 -29.58 18.28
N ASN A 131 10.01 -29.88 18.77
CA ASN A 131 10.47 -31.25 19.08
C ASN A 131 10.33 -32.21 17.88
N TRP A 132 10.47 -31.68 16.66
CA TRP A 132 10.46 -32.50 15.45
C TRP A 132 11.77 -33.28 15.33
N GLN A 133 11.65 -34.56 14.96
CA GLN A 133 12.78 -35.49 14.84
C GLN A 133 13.10 -35.82 13.38
N GLY A 134 14.32 -36.28 13.12
CA GLY A 134 14.82 -36.67 11.80
C GLY A 134 15.05 -35.47 10.88
N THR A 135 15.01 -35.70 9.56
CA THR A 135 15.17 -34.65 8.54
C THR A 135 14.23 -33.46 8.74
N PRO A 136 12.93 -33.63 9.05
CA PRO A 136 12.07 -32.48 9.31
C PRO A 136 12.53 -31.62 10.50
N GLY A 137 13.26 -32.20 11.45
CA GLY A 137 13.81 -31.51 12.62
C GLY A 137 14.98 -30.57 12.31
N THR A 138 15.60 -30.66 11.13
CA THR A 138 16.72 -29.79 10.72
C THR A 138 16.25 -28.54 9.96
N ILE A 139 14.95 -28.42 9.69
CA ILE A 139 14.36 -27.28 9.00
C ILE A 139 14.53 -26.04 9.88
N THR A 140 15.19 -25.01 9.35
CA THR A 140 15.37 -23.74 10.04
C THR A 140 14.14 -22.84 9.86
N LEU A 141 14.00 -21.86 10.74
CA LEU A 141 13.00 -20.80 10.56
C LEU A 141 13.19 -20.06 9.23
N GLN A 142 14.44 -19.82 8.81
CA GLN A 142 14.74 -19.25 7.50
C GLN A 142 14.15 -20.08 6.37
N HIS A 143 14.31 -21.41 6.38
CA HIS A 143 13.69 -22.28 5.38
C HIS A 143 12.17 -22.16 5.33
N LEU A 144 11.51 -22.01 6.49
CA LEU A 144 10.06 -21.81 6.57
C LEU A 144 9.64 -20.47 5.97
N LEU A 145 10.36 -19.39 6.29
CA LEU A 145 10.04 -18.04 5.82
C LEU A 145 10.38 -17.82 4.33
N SER A 146 11.35 -18.55 3.78
CA SER A 146 11.73 -18.50 2.37
C SER A 146 11.06 -19.57 1.51
N PHE A 147 10.14 -20.37 2.06
CA PHE A 147 9.45 -21.45 1.34
C PHE A 147 10.41 -22.50 0.73
N THR A 148 11.53 -22.79 1.39
CA THR A 148 12.55 -23.76 0.94
C THR A 148 12.66 -24.98 1.85
N SER A 149 11.70 -25.17 2.76
CA SER A 149 11.69 -26.26 3.74
C SER A 149 11.39 -27.65 3.16
N GLY A 150 10.87 -27.73 1.93
CA GLY A 150 10.43 -28.98 1.31
C GLY A 150 9.20 -29.62 1.98
N LEU A 151 8.48 -28.89 2.85
CA LEU A 151 7.27 -29.41 3.50
C LEU A 151 6.13 -29.63 2.50
N ASN A 152 5.35 -30.69 2.72
CA ASN A 152 4.19 -31.05 1.92
C ASN A 152 3.06 -30.01 2.06
N GLN A 153 2.52 -29.55 0.93
CA GLN A 153 1.46 -28.54 0.86
C GLN A 153 0.04 -29.11 0.86
N GLY A 154 -0.13 -30.41 0.65
CA GLY A 154 -1.42 -31.09 0.54
C GLY A 154 -2.09 -31.46 1.87
N VAL A 155 -1.65 -30.88 2.99
CA VAL A 155 -2.20 -31.21 4.30
C VAL A 155 -3.52 -30.48 4.50
N LEU A 156 -4.62 -31.22 4.61
CA LEU A 156 -6.00 -30.68 4.65
C LEU A 156 -6.24 -29.67 5.78
N CYS A 157 -5.52 -29.78 6.90
CA CYS A 157 -5.66 -28.82 8.01
C CYS A 157 -5.36 -27.37 7.61
N LEU A 158 -4.60 -27.13 6.53
CA LEU A 158 -4.30 -25.78 6.02
C LEU A 158 -5.55 -25.06 5.48
N LEU A 159 -6.63 -25.81 5.20
CA LEU A 159 -7.91 -25.29 4.74
C LEU A 159 -8.97 -25.22 5.85
N ASP A 160 -8.67 -25.74 7.04
CA ASP A 160 -9.62 -25.80 8.15
C ASP A 160 -9.40 -24.64 9.12
N HIS A 161 -10.26 -23.63 9.05
CA HIS A 161 -10.21 -22.48 9.95
C HIS A 161 -10.62 -22.79 11.40
N ARG A 162 -11.12 -24.01 11.69
CA ARG A 162 -11.53 -24.45 13.03
C ARG A 162 -10.44 -25.24 13.74
N THR A 163 -9.38 -25.65 13.05
CA THR A 163 -8.27 -26.38 13.66
C THR A 163 -7.36 -25.46 14.47
N SER A 164 -6.63 -26.01 15.44
CA SER A 164 -5.57 -25.27 16.14
C SER A 164 -4.26 -25.34 15.37
N LEU A 165 -3.41 -24.33 15.58
CA LEU A 165 -2.05 -24.32 15.03
C LEU A 165 -1.28 -25.59 15.44
N GLU A 166 -1.31 -25.96 16.72
CA GLU A 166 -0.67 -27.17 17.25
C GLU A 166 -1.12 -28.44 16.50
N ARG A 167 -2.44 -28.61 16.32
CA ARG A 167 -3.00 -29.77 15.64
C ARG A 167 -2.58 -29.81 14.17
N CYS A 168 -2.56 -28.66 13.50
CA CYS A 168 -2.16 -28.59 12.10
C CYS A 168 -0.65 -28.83 11.93
N THR A 169 0.18 -28.26 12.81
CA THR A 169 1.63 -28.49 12.85
C THR A 169 1.96 -29.97 13.04
N ALA A 170 1.22 -30.70 13.89
CA ALA A 170 1.38 -32.13 14.05
C ALA A 170 1.03 -32.93 12.78
N GLN A 171 0.01 -32.51 12.02
CA GLN A 171 -0.34 -33.14 10.74
C GLN A 171 0.73 -32.88 9.67
N VAL A 172 1.24 -31.64 9.58
CA VAL A 172 2.36 -31.29 8.69
C VAL A 172 3.60 -32.12 9.01
N TYR A 173 3.92 -32.29 10.30
CA TYR A 173 5.03 -33.14 10.72
C TYR A 173 4.86 -34.58 10.24
N ARG A 174 3.68 -35.18 10.44
CA ARG A 174 3.38 -36.55 9.98
C ARG A 174 3.55 -36.70 8.47
N ALA A 175 3.03 -35.75 7.69
CA ALA A 175 3.15 -35.75 6.22
C ALA A 175 4.59 -35.55 5.74
N SER A 176 5.41 -34.81 6.49
CA SER A 176 6.81 -34.54 6.13
C SER A 176 7.74 -35.74 6.35
N ARG A 177 7.40 -36.68 7.23
CA ARG A 177 8.21 -37.90 7.48
C ARG A 177 8.14 -38.91 6.33
N THR A 178 7.11 -38.84 5.51
CA THR A 178 6.85 -39.77 4.40
C THR A 178 7.21 -39.19 3.04
N ALA A 179 7.53 -37.89 2.97
CA ALA A 179 7.91 -37.22 1.72
C ALA A 179 9.41 -37.41 1.45
N GLN A 180 9.77 -37.81 0.22
CA GLN A 180 11.17 -37.75 -0.23
C GLN A 180 11.61 -36.28 -0.31
N PRO A 181 12.88 -35.94 -0.01
CA PRO A 181 13.32 -34.56 0.06
C PRO A 181 13.41 -33.96 -1.35
N GLU A 182 12.31 -33.37 -1.80
CA GLU A 182 12.28 -32.65 -3.07
C GLU A 182 12.72 -31.20 -2.83
N ARG A 183 13.87 -30.87 -3.39
CA ARG A 183 14.55 -29.58 -3.31
C ARG A 183 13.80 -28.55 -4.16
N PHE A 184 12.65 -28.06 -3.70
CA PHE A 184 11.88 -27.04 -4.42
C PHE A 184 11.39 -25.89 -3.52
N LEU A 185 11.31 -24.71 -4.14
CA LEU A 185 10.56 -23.56 -3.64
C LEU A 185 9.08 -23.94 -3.62
N ASN A 186 8.57 -24.28 -2.45
CA ASN A 186 7.19 -24.70 -2.24
C ASN A 186 6.42 -23.51 -1.66
N THR A 187 5.91 -22.62 -2.52
CA THR A 187 5.03 -21.52 -2.08
C THR A 187 3.74 -22.11 -1.50
N ALA A 188 3.58 -22.07 -0.17
CA ALA A 188 2.47 -22.69 0.56
C ALA A 188 1.12 -21.96 0.35
N ALA A 189 0.74 -21.74 -0.91
CA ALA A 189 -0.60 -21.36 -1.30
C ALA A 189 -1.28 -22.62 -1.85
N PRO A 190 -2.47 -23.00 -1.36
CA PRO A 190 -3.29 -23.95 -2.10
C PRO A 190 -3.63 -23.27 -3.44
N THR A 191 -3.08 -23.79 -4.53
CA THR A 191 -3.14 -23.24 -5.90
C THR A 191 -4.56 -23.17 -6.51
N CYS A 192 -5.62 -23.45 -5.75
CA CYS A 192 -6.98 -23.58 -6.27
C CYS A 192 -8.05 -22.78 -5.50
N TRP A 193 -7.78 -21.51 -5.18
CA TRP A 193 -8.83 -20.59 -4.70
C TRP A 193 -8.81 -19.27 -5.45
N LEU A 194 -9.25 -19.32 -6.71
CA LEU A 194 -9.95 -18.21 -7.35
C LEU A 194 -11.36 -18.71 -7.68
N PRO A 195 -12.44 -18.12 -7.14
CA PRO A 195 -13.77 -18.35 -7.69
C PRO A 195 -13.76 -17.82 -9.13
N ALA A 196 -13.78 -18.74 -10.09
CA ALA A 196 -14.19 -18.59 -11.48
C ALA A 196 -14.25 -17.14 -12.02
N ALA A 197 -13.10 -16.48 -12.16
CA ALA A 197 -12.99 -15.31 -13.03
C ALA A 197 -12.89 -15.80 -14.48
N SER A 198 -14.05 -16.00 -15.10
CA SER A 198 -14.30 -16.08 -16.56
C SER A 198 -13.28 -16.90 -17.40
N PRO A 199 -13.61 -18.14 -17.81
CA PRO A 199 -12.77 -18.98 -18.68
C PRO A 199 -12.34 -18.35 -20.03
N LYS A 200 -12.96 -17.24 -20.44
CA LYS A 200 -12.76 -16.62 -21.75
C LYS A 200 -11.51 -15.73 -21.87
N LEU A 201 -10.89 -15.33 -20.76
CA LEU A 201 -9.68 -14.47 -20.80
C LEU A 201 -8.36 -15.25 -20.78
N LEU A 202 -8.34 -16.46 -20.22
CA LEU A 202 -7.13 -17.30 -20.13
C LEU A 202 -6.89 -18.17 -21.38
N ALA A 203 -7.92 -18.44 -22.18
CA ALA A 203 -7.80 -19.22 -23.41
C ALA A 203 -7.07 -18.48 -24.55
N LYS A 204 -6.86 -17.16 -24.46
CA LYS A 204 -6.32 -16.36 -25.57
C LYS A 204 -4.80 -16.11 -25.51
N LYS A 205 -4.10 -16.53 -24.44
CA LYS A 205 -2.67 -16.17 -24.25
C LYS A 205 -1.74 -17.28 -23.74
N ALA A 206 -2.24 -18.48 -23.44
CA ALA A 206 -1.40 -19.62 -23.08
C ALA A 206 -1.58 -20.74 -24.11
N GLY A 207 -0.51 -21.06 -24.84
CA GLY A 207 -0.44 -22.28 -25.65
C GLY A 207 -0.83 -23.49 -24.80
N SER A 208 -1.73 -24.30 -25.34
CA SER A 208 -2.65 -25.21 -24.62
C SER A 208 -2.03 -26.39 -23.86
N ASN A 209 -0.71 -26.48 -23.69
CA ASN A 209 -0.08 -27.75 -23.30
C ASN A 209 0.70 -27.71 -21.97
N SER A 210 0.72 -26.61 -21.22
CA SER A 210 1.52 -26.51 -19.97
C SER A 210 0.70 -26.27 -18.69
N LEU A 211 -0.61 -26.00 -18.77
CA LEU A 211 -1.44 -25.70 -17.59
C LEU A 211 -2.30 -26.89 -17.14
N SER A 212 -2.45 -27.92 -17.97
CA SER A 212 -3.24 -29.11 -17.66
C SER A 212 -2.55 -30.06 -16.68
N SER A 213 -1.22 -30.03 -16.54
CA SER A 213 -0.49 -30.90 -15.61
C SER A 213 -0.42 -30.39 -14.17
N ILE A 214 -0.77 -29.12 -13.92
CA ILE A 214 -0.69 -28.51 -12.58
C ILE A 214 -2.00 -28.71 -11.79
N CYS A 215 -3.11 -29.02 -12.46
CA CYS A 215 -4.44 -29.15 -11.84
C CYS A 215 -5.09 -30.55 -11.99
N ALA A 216 -4.39 -31.52 -12.58
CA ALA A 216 -4.88 -32.89 -12.71
C ALA A 216 -4.32 -33.75 -11.57
N ASN A 217 -5.15 -34.07 -10.59
CA ASN A 217 -4.91 -35.17 -9.65
C ASN A 217 -5.44 -36.47 -10.29
N PRO A 218 -4.87 -37.66 -10.03
CA PRO A 218 -5.60 -38.91 -10.22
C PRO A 218 -6.82 -38.99 -9.28
#